data_AF-M4VHV6-F1
#
_entry.id   AF-M4VHV6-F1
#
_cell.length_a   1.000
_cell.length_b   1.000
_cell.length_c   1.000
_cell.angle_alpha   90.00
_cell.angle_beta   90.00
_cell.angle_gamma   90.00
#
_symmetry.space_group_name_H-M   'P 1'
#
loop_
_entity.id
_entity.type
_entity.pdbx_description
1 polymer ?
#
loop_
_entity_poly.entity_id
_entity_poly.type
_entity_poly.pdbx_seq_one_letter_code
_entity_poly.pdbx_strand_id
1 'polypeptide(L)'
;MKNIEVLKTANSEWGFWGTSVRNGYDAALTWDATSRFLAAEFDLTPEQARDVLDARFGRHLADDLSFIKNGKDEAAGPINNTAIAKHLAARVADKGWRDSFENAIREVTGKIYPRKAPPTKNELFTQIAQQHLNIETLVERKSDGLDFHDVAVWSVKDALEAAYEAGRKARKQGR
;
A
#
# COMPACT_ATOMS: atom_id res chain seq x y z
N MET A 1 6.14 17.71 -19.72
CA MET A 1 5.47 16.58 -19.02
C MET A 1 5.92 15.30 -19.72
N LYS A 2 6.36 14.27 -19.00
CA LYS A 2 6.68 12.97 -19.62
C LYS A 2 5.43 12.50 -20.38
N ASN A 3 5.57 12.10 -21.63
CA ASN A 3 4.47 11.47 -22.37
C ASN A 3 4.28 10.07 -21.79
N ILE A 4 3.32 9.89 -20.89
CA ILE A 4 3.03 8.60 -20.28
C ILE A 4 2.08 7.87 -21.23
N GLU A 5 2.57 6.81 -21.87
CA GLU A 5 1.74 5.90 -22.64
C GLU A 5 0.84 5.10 -21.69
N VAL A 6 -0.42 4.89 -22.10
CA VAL A 6 -1.39 4.10 -21.37
C VAL A 6 -1.81 2.94 -22.25
N LEU A 7 -1.52 1.71 -21.80
CA LEU A 7 -1.98 0.50 -22.48
C LEU A 7 -3.44 0.23 -22.15
N LYS A 8 -4.14 -0.46 -23.06
CA LYS A 8 -5.48 -0.98 -22.78
C LYS A 8 -5.40 -2.08 -21.71
N THR A 9 -6.47 -2.22 -20.93
CA THR A 9 -6.63 -3.38 -20.04
C THR A 9 -6.51 -4.69 -20.83
N ALA A 10 -5.83 -5.67 -20.25
CA ALA A 10 -5.81 -7.05 -20.72
C ALA A 10 -6.97 -7.88 -20.12
N ASN A 11 -7.74 -7.31 -19.18
CA ASN A 11 -8.82 -7.97 -18.48
C ASN A 11 -10.03 -7.04 -18.27
N SER A 12 -10.91 -6.95 -19.28
CA SER A 12 -12.10 -6.11 -19.23
C SER A 12 -13.17 -6.59 -18.25
N GLU A 13 -13.16 -7.87 -17.87
CA GLU A 13 -14.18 -8.48 -17.02
C GLU A 13 -13.83 -8.42 -15.52
N TRP A 14 -12.57 -8.16 -15.19
CA TRP A 14 -12.08 -8.16 -13.81
C TRP A 14 -11.04 -7.05 -13.57
N GLY A 15 -10.31 -7.14 -12.45
CA GLY A 15 -9.36 -6.10 -12.06
C GLY A 15 -10.03 -4.72 -11.89
N PHE A 16 -9.29 -3.68 -12.23
CA PHE A 16 -9.76 -2.29 -12.15
C PHE A 16 -10.83 -1.97 -13.18
N TRP A 17 -10.64 -2.38 -14.45
CA TRP A 17 -11.56 -2.04 -15.54
C TRP A 17 -12.94 -2.66 -15.31
N GLY A 18 -13.02 -3.98 -15.15
CA GLY A 18 -14.31 -4.67 -14.95
C GLY A 18 -15.02 -4.21 -13.69
N THR A 19 -14.27 -3.89 -12.63
CA THR A 19 -14.85 -3.34 -11.40
C THR A 19 -15.36 -1.91 -11.57
N SER A 20 -14.68 -1.09 -12.35
CA SER A 20 -15.13 0.27 -12.67
C SER A 20 -16.46 0.26 -13.44
N VAL A 21 -16.57 -0.63 -14.42
CA VAL A 21 -17.84 -0.87 -15.14
C VAL A 21 -18.94 -1.33 -14.18
N ARG A 22 -18.64 -2.31 -13.31
CA ARG A 22 -19.60 -2.82 -12.30
C ARG A 22 -20.07 -1.73 -11.34
N ASN A 23 -19.19 -0.82 -10.95
CA ASN A 23 -19.48 0.29 -10.03
C ASN A 23 -20.22 1.45 -10.72
N GLY A 24 -20.44 1.38 -12.04
CA GLY A 24 -21.33 2.29 -12.78
C GLY A 24 -20.73 3.64 -13.14
N TYR A 25 -19.40 3.81 -13.07
CA TYR A 25 -18.71 5.04 -13.51
C TYR A 25 -17.83 4.78 -14.74
N ASP A 26 -17.36 5.86 -15.37
CA ASP A 26 -16.59 5.81 -16.62
C ASP A 26 -15.26 5.05 -16.45
N ALA A 27 -15.22 3.81 -16.95
CA ALA A 27 -14.06 2.94 -16.87
C ALA A 27 -12.88 3.47 -17.71
N ALA A 28 -13.14 4.11 -18.85
CA ALA A 28 -12.08 4.65 -19.72
C ALA A 28 -11.39 5.85 -19.06
N LEU A 29 -12.18 6.77 -18.52
CA LEU A 29 -11.69 7.93 -17.76
C LEU A 29 -10.83 7.48 -16.57
N THR A 30 -11.34 6.56 -15.77
CA THR A 30 -10.66 6.11 -14.55
C THR A 30 -9.44 5.26 -14.84
N TRP A 31 -9.48 4.42 -15.87
CA TRP A 31 -8.34 3.66 -16.35
C TRP A 31 -7.19 4.57 -16.80
N ASP A 32 -7.47 5.56 -17.65
CA ASP A 32 -6.45 6.50 -18.14
C ASP A 32 -5.84 7.31 -16.98
N ALA A 33 -6.68 7.93 -16.16
CA ALA A 33 -6.22 8.75 -15.04
C ALA A 33 -5.38 7.95 -14.03
N THR A 34 -5.82 6.74 -13.68
CA THR A 34 -5.16 5.91 -12.67
C THR A 34 -3.87 5.30 -13.22
N SER A 35 -3.86 4.85 -14.48
CA SER A 35 -2.63 4.36 -15.15
C SER A 35 -1.55 5.43 -15.17
N ARG A 36 -1.91 6.66 -15.57
CA ARG A 36 -0.98 7.79 -15.60
C ARG A 36 -0.47 8.15 -14.21
N PHE A 37 -1.36 8.16 -13.22
CA PHE A 37 -1.00 8.46 -11.84
C PHE A 37 0.01 7.44 -11.31
N LEU A 38 -0.27 6.13 -11.47
CA LEU A 38 0.63 5.08 -10.99
C LEU A 38 1.97 5.10 -11.71
N ALA A 39 1.97 5.25 -13.03
CA ALA A 39 3.20 5.38 -13.81
C ALA A 39 4.06 6.57 -13.35
N ALA A 40 3.45 7.71 -13.03
CA ALA A 40 4.17 8.89 -12.56
C ALA A 40 4.68 8.75 -11.11
N GLU A 41 3.82 8.34 -10.18
CA GLU A 41 4.11 8.33 -8.74
C GLU A 41 5.04 7.18 -8.34
N PHE A 42 4.94 6.05 -9.02
CA PHE A 42 5.66 4.83 -8.70
C PHE A 42 6.71 4.46 -9.78
N ASP A 43 6.91 5.34 -10.77
CA ASP A 43 7.86 5.18 -11.87
C ASP A 43 7.63 3.86 -12.64
N LEU A 44 6.38 3.50 -12.89
CA LEU A 44 6.03 2.25 -13.58
C LEU A 44 6.13 2.40 -15.10
N THR A 45 6.52 1.33 -15.79
CA THR A 45 6.30 1.25 -17.25
C THR A 45 4.79 1.12 -17.56
N PRO A 46 4.36 1.38 -18.80
CA PRO A 46 2.96 1.20 -19.20
C PRO A 46 2.44 -0.22 -18.95
N GLU A 47 3.26 -1.25 -19.16
CA GLU A 47 2.95 -2.65 -18.89
C GLU A 47 2.77 -2.90 -17.40
N GLN A 48 3.70 -2.40 -16.57
CA GLN A 48 3.63 -2.56 -15.12
C GLN A 48 2.38 -1.87 -14.55
N ALA A 49 2.04 -0.67 -15.02
CA ALA A 49 0.83 0.02 -14.60
C ALA A 49 -0.44 -0.76 -14.98
N ARG A 50 -0.51 -1.27 -16.22
CA ARG A 50 -1.62 -2.13 -16.67
C ARG A 50 -1.72 -3.39 -15.81
N ASP A 51 -0.62 -4.12 -15.62
CA ASP A 51 -0.63 -5.41 -14.93
C ASP A 51 -1.03 -5.24 -13.45
N VAL A 52 -0.63 -4.15 -12.80
CA VAL A 52 -1.07 -3.82 -11.43
C VAL A 52 -2.57 -3.51 -11.37
N LEU A 53 -3.10 -2.79 -12.37
CA LEU A 53 -4.53 -2.49 -12.46
C LEU A 53 -5.38 -3.71 -12.87
N ASP A 54 -4.83 -4.63 -13.65
CA ASP A 54 -5.52 -5.88 -14.01
C ASP A 54 -5.44 -6.96 -12.91
N ALA A 55 -4.59 -6.75 -11.90
CA ALA A 55 -4.47 -7.61 -10.73
C ALA A 55 -5.58 -7.38 -9.68
N ARG A 56 -5.56 -8.19 -8.61
CA ARG A 56 -6.49 -8.10 -7.47
C ARG A 56 -6.51 -6.70 -6.85
N PHE A 57 -5.35 -6.04 -6.75
CA PHE A 57 -5.26 -4.70 -6.18
C PHE A 57 -6.06 -3.67 -7.00
N GLY A 58 -6.05 -3.77 -8.33
CA GLY A 58 -6.86 -2.90 -9.19
C GLY A 58 -8.35 -2.99 -8.91
N ARG A 59 -8.90 -4.17 -8.59
CA ARG A 59 -10.29 -4.30 -8.11
C ARG A 59 -10.53 -3.48 -6.84
N HIS A 60 -9.65 -3.59 -5.85
CA HIS A 60 -9.79 -2.85 -4.59
C HIS A 60 -9.67 -1.33 -4.80
N LEU A 61 -8.80 -0.91 -5.71
CA LEU A 61 -8.65 0.50 -6.03
C LEU A 61 -9.88 1.06 -6.76
N ALA A 62 -10.48 0.30 -7.67
CA ALA A 62 -11.74 0.69 -8.31
C ALA A 62 -12.91 0.76 -7.30
N ASP A 63 -13.03 -0.19 -6.38
CA ASP A 63 -13.97 -0.08 -5.26
C ASP A 63 -13.68 1.17 -4.40
N ASP A 64 -12.42 1.54 -4.18
CA ASP A 64 -12.07 2.75 -3.43
C ASP A 64 -12.47 4.05 -4.15
N LEU A 65 -12.42 4.08 -5.48
CA LEU A 65 -12.83 5.25 -6.26
C LEU A 65 -14.35 5.51 -6.17
N SER A 66 -15.17 4.49 -5.90
CA SER A 66 -16.62 4.70 -5.75
C SER A 66 -16.98 5.58 -4.54
N PHE A 67 -16.04 5.81 -3.61
CA PHE A 67 -16.24 6.72 -2.47
C PHE A 67 -15.97 8.20 -2.79
N ILE A 68 -15.52 8.53 -4.01
CA ILE A 68 -15.31 9.92 -4.41
C ILE A 68 -16.66 10.64 -4.43
N LYS A 69 -16.82 11.62 -3.54
CA LYS A 69 -17.97 12.53 -3.55
C LYS A 69 -17.85 13.44 -4.77
N ASN A 70 -18.83 13.38 -5.67
CA ASN A 70 -18.85 14.17 -6.90
C ASN A 70 -19.87 15.33 -6.87
N GLY A 71 -20.44 15.63 -5.71
CA GLY A 71 -21.35 16.76 -5.52
C GLY A 71 -22.71 16.61 -6.22
N LYS A 72 -23.03 15.42 -6.74
CA LYS A 72 -24.37 15.06 -7.20
C LYS A 72 -25.00 14.14 -6.16
N ASP A 73 -26.25 14.40 -5.79
CA ASP A 73 -26.94 13.71 -4.69
C ASP A 73 -27.21 12.22 -4.93
N GLU A 74 -26.79 11.63 -6.06
CA GLU A 74 -27.29 10.31 -6.50
C GLU A 74 -26.25 9.32 -7.06
N ALA A 75 -25.00 9.69 -7.31
CA ALA A 75 -23.98 8.69 -7.72
C ALA A 75 -22.62 9.01 -7.11
N ALA A 76 -22.17 8.30 -6.08
CA ALA A 76 -20.79 8.40 -5.62
C ALA A 76 -19.85 7.77 -6.66
N GLY A 77 -18.76 8.45 -7.02
CA GLY A 77 -17.83 7.98 -8.05
C GLY A 77 -17.12 9.11 -8.81
N PRO A 78 -15.98 8.79 -9.45
CA PRO A 78 -15.15 9.77 -10.15
C PRO A 78 -15.84 10.32 -11.40
N ILE A 79 -15.80 11.65 -11.56
CA ILE A 79 -16.39 12.36 -12.72
C ILE A 79 -15.36 13.10 -13.58
N ASN A 80 -14.12 13.26 -13.08
CA ASN A 80 -13.04 13.93 -13.82
C ASN A 80 -11.67 13.52 -13.26
N ASN A 81 -10.62 13.78 -14.06
CA ASN A 81 -9.23 13.48 -13.73
C ASN A 81 -8.76 14.15 -12.44
N THR A 82 -9.21 15.38 -12.16
CA THR A 82 -8.80 16.14 -10.97
C THR A 82 -9.28 15.47 -9.68
N ALA A 83 -10.52 14.99 -9.65
CA ALA A 83 -11.09 14.29 -8.50
C ALA A 83 -10.35 12.96 -8.24
N ILE A 84 -10.06 12.21 -9.31
CA ILE A 84 -9.30 10.95 -9.24
C ILE A 84 -7.88 11.22 -8.70
N ALA A 85 -7.16 12.16 -9.32
CA ALA A 85 -5.79 12.48 -8.91
C ALA A 85 -5.71 12.97 -7.46
N LYS A 86 -6.66 13.80 -7.02
CA LYS A 86 -6.74 14.27 -5.63
C LYS A 86 -6.95 13.10 -4.66
N HIS A 87 -7.86 12.18 -5.00
CA HIS A 87 -8.17 11.02 -4.17
C HIS A 87 -6.98 10.07 -4.07
N LEU A 88 -6.37 9.72 -5.21
CA LEU A 88 -5.17 8.86 -5.25
C LEU A 88 -3.98 9.49 -4.53
N ALA A 89 -3.77 10.80 -4.66
CA ALA A 89 -2.73 11.51 -3.91
C ALA A 89 -2.96 11.41 -2.39
N ALA A 90 -4.21 11.49 -1.92
CA ALA A 90 -4.53 11.30 -0.50
C ALA A 90 -4.25 9.86 -0.04
N ARG A 91 -4.50 8.85 -0.89
CA ARG A 91 -4.14 7.44 -0.60
C ARG A 91 -2.63 7.24 -0.54
N VAL A 92 -1.87 7.84 -1.45
CA VAL A 92 -0.41 7.77 -1.45
C VAL A 92 0.20 8.47 -0.23
N ALA A 93 -0.44 9.53 0.27
CA ALA A 93 0.00 10.23 1.49
C ALA A 93 -0.31 9.44 2.78
N ASP A 94 -1.32 8.57 2.78
CA ASP A 94 -1.62 7.67 3.89
C ASP A 94 -0.66 6.48 3.91
N LYS A 95 -0.06 6.18 5.08
CA LYS A 95 0.95 5.13 5.19
C LYS A 95 0.39 3.74 4.85
N GLY A 96 -0.80 3.39 5.36
CA GLY A 96 -1.38 2.06 5.16
C GLY A 96 -1.72 1.81 3.69
N TRP A 97 -2.26 2.82 3.02
CA TRP A 97 -2.49 2.79 1.60
C TRP A 97 -1.19 2.76 0.79
N ARG A 98 -0.19 3.58 1.13
CA ARG A 98 1.11 3.57 0.44
C ARG A 98 1.77 2.20 0.52
N ASP A 99 1.77 1.58 1.70
CA ASP A 99 2.28 0.22 1.91
C ASP A 99 1.51 -0.79 1.03
N SER A 100 0.18 -0.64 0.92
CA SER A 100 -0.65 -1.50 0.07
C SER A 100 -0.32 -1.35 -1.41
N PHE A 101 -0.10 -0.13 -1.90
CA PHE A 101 0.36 0.10 -3.28
C PHE A 101 1.73 -0.56 -3.52
N GLU A 102 2.71 -0.32 -2.65
CA GLU A 102 4.07 -0.87 -2.82
C GLU A 102 4.07 -2.40 -2.79
N ASN A 103 3.29 -3.00 -1.89
CA ASN A 103 3.16 -4.45 -1.80
C ASN A 103 2.53 -5.02 -3.09
N ALA A 104 1.44 -4.44 -3.59
CA ALA A 104 0.81 -4.87 -4.82
C ALA A 104 1.74 -4.74 -6.03
N ILE A 105 2.45 -3.62 -6.14
CA ILE A 105 3.43 -3.41 -7.21
C ILE A 105 4.57 -4.42 -7.10
N ARG A 106 5.09 -4.68 -5.90
CA ARG A 106 6.15 -5.67 -5.67
C ARG A 106 5.69 -7.08 -6.08
N GLU A 107 4.48 -7.47 -5.70
CA GLU A 107 3.92 -8.77 -6.03
C GLU A 107 3.75 -8.97 -7.54
N VAL A 108 3.29 -7.94 -8.26
CA VAL A 108 3.03 -8.02 -9.70
C VAL A 108 4.29 -7.84 -10.55
N THR A 109 5.18 -6.94 -10.15
CA THR A 109 6.28 -6.46 -11.00
C THR A 109 7.67 -6.78 -10.46
N GLY A 110 7.79 -7.19 -9.20
CA GLY A 110 9.05 -7.31 -8.49
C GLY A 110 9.71 -5.97 -8.13
N LYS A 111 9.13 -4.81 -8.50
CA LYS A 111 9.69 -3.50 -8.19
C LYS A 111 9.60 -3.22 -6.69
N ILE A 112 10.74 -2.82 -6.11
CA ILE A 112 10.88 -2.54 -4.68
C ILE A 112 11.12 -1.04 -4.51
N TYR A 113 10.42 -0.45 -3.54
CA TYR A 113 10.60 0.95 -3.17
C TYR A 113 11.42 1.00 -1.88
N PRO A 114 12.54 1.75 -1.86
CA PRO A 114 13.29 1.94 -0.62
C PRO A 114 12.43 2.77 0.33
N ARG A 115 12.32 2.30 1.58
CA ARG A 115 11.59 3.02 2.63
C ARG A 115 12.23 4.40 2.82
N LYS A 116 11.47 5.48 2.63
CA LYS A 116 11.98 6.87 2.77
C LYS A 116 12.40 7.20 4.20
N ALA A 117 11.68 6.67 5.18
CA ALA A 117 11.96 6.87 6.59
C ALA A 117 12.47 5.58 7.22
N PRO A 118 13.43 5.65 8.16
CA PRO A 118 13.77 4.50 8.99
C PRO A 118 12.52 4.01 9.74
N PRO A 119 12.45 2.71 10.09
CA PRO A 119 11.35 2.19 10.88
C PRO A 119 11.22 2.98 12.18
N THR A 120 9.97 3.24 12.58
CA THR A 120 9.71 3.85 13.89
C THR A 120 10.17 2.92 15.01
N LYS A 121 10.35 3.45 16.23
CA LYS A 121 10.68 2.65 17.41
C LYS A 121 9.73 1.45 17.58
N ASN A 122 8.42 1.68 17.43
CA ASN A 122 7.41 0.64 17.63
C ASN A 122 7.43 -0.42 16.51
N GLU A 123 7.66 0.00 15.26
CA GLU A 123 7.83 -0.94 14.15
C GLU A 123 9.08 -1.81 14.33
N LEU A 124 10.19 -1.21 14.78
CA LEU A 124 11.41 -1.93 15.10
C LEU A 124 11.20 -2.93 16.25
N PHE A 125 10.54 -2.52 17.33
CA PHE A 125 10.25 -3.42 18.45
C PHE A 125 9.32 -4.57 18.04
N THR A 126 8.32 -4.28 17.20
CA THR A 126 7.43 -5.31 16.67
C THR A 126 8.20 -6.31 15.80
N GLN A 127 9.11 -5.85 14.95
CA GLN A 127 9.96 -6.73 14.14
C GLN A 127 10.85 -7.63 15.02
N ILE A 128 11.47 -7.08 16.06
CA ILE A 128 12.29 -7.84 17.00
C ILE A 128 11.44 -8.89 17.74
N ALA A 129 10.25 -8.52 18.18
CA ALA A 129 9.32 -9.44 18.85
C ALA A 129 8.86 -10.58 17.93
N GLN A 130 8.56 -10.27 16.66
CA GLN A 130 8.20 -11.27 15.66
C GLN A 130 9.35 -12.26 15.41
N GLN A 131 10.58 -11.73 15.26
CA GLN A 131 11.75 -12.53 14.92
C GLN A 131 12.25 -13.41 16.07
N HIS A 132 12.29 -12.87 17.28
CA HIS A 132 12.95 -13.55 18.41
C HIS A 132 11.97 -14.15 19.41
N LEU A 133 10.77 -13.59 19.55
CA LEU A 133 9.80 -13.99 20.57
C LEU A 133 8.58 -14.72 19.99
N ASN A 134 8.44 -14.79 18.66
CA ASN A 134 7.26 -15.32 17.98
C ASN A 134 5.95 -14.62 18.41
N ILE A 135 6.03 -13.31 18.67
CA ILE A 135 4.89 -12.46 19.04
C ILE A 135 4.52 -11.60 17.84
N GLU A 136 3.29 -11.74 17.35
CA GLU A 136 2.81 -11.06 16.14
C GLU A 136 2.82 -9.54 16.27
N THR A 137 2.40 -9.02 17.42
CA THR A 137 2.25 -7.58 17.68
C THR A 137 2.52 -7.27 19.15
N LEU A 138 3.05 -6.07 19.42
CA LEU A 138 3.21 -5.54 20.78
C LEU A 138 2.07 -4.58 21.16
N VAL A 139 1.01 -4.51 20.35
CA VAL A 139 -0.21 -3.75 20.67
C VAL A 139 -1.10 -4.59 21.58
N GLU A 140 -1.54 -4.03 22.70
CA GLU A 140 -2.49 -4.68 23.62
C GLU A 140 -3.83 -4.96 22.92
N ARG A 141 -4.29 -6.20 22.98
CA ARG A 141 -5.56 -6.66 22.39
C ARG A 141 -6.65 -6.93 23.43
N LYS A 142 -6.34 -6.78 24.72
CA LYS A 142 -7.22 -7.05 25.86
C LYS A 142 -7.76 -8.48 25.85
N SER A 143 -6.88 -9.43 25.53
CA SER A 143 -7.21 -10.85 25.47
C SER A 143 -6.03 -11.67 25.96
N ASP A 144 -6.27 -12.49 26.99
CA ASP A 144 -5.20 -13.23 27.66
C ASP A 144 -4.38 -14.10 26.68
N GLY A 145 -5.05 -14.87 25.82
CA GLY A 145 -4.38 -15.73 24.85
C GLY A 145 -3.65 -14.99 23.72
N LEU A 146 -3.88 -13.69 23.59
CA LEU A 146 -3.27 -12.83 22.57
C LEU A 146 -2.21 -11.89 23.12
N ASP A 147 -2.24 -11.61 24.42
CA ASP A 147 -1.36 -10.63 25.09
C ASP A 147 -0.35 -11.29 26.04
N PHE A 148 -0.56 -12.56 26.44
CA PHE A 148 0.36 -13.29 27.30
C PHE A 148 1.03 -14.42 26.51
N HIS A 149 2.37 -14.47 26.60
CA HIS A 149 3.20 -15.40 25.84
C HIS A 149 4.23 -16.05 26.75
N ASP A 150 4.31 -17.38 26.71
CA ASP A 150 5.43 -18.12 27.28
C ASP A 150 6.61 -18.06 26.31
N VAL A 151 7.69 -17.39 26.73
CA VAL A 151 8.90 -17.20 25.93
C VAL A 151 10.11 -17.76 26.65
N ALA A 152 10.99 -18.42 25.91
CA ALA A 152 12.21 -18.93 26.48
C ALA A 152 13.19 -17.80 26.84
N VAL A 153 13.95 -17.97 27.92
CA VAL A 153 14.91 -16.95 28.40
C VAL A 153 15.99 -16.61 27.37
N TRP A 154 16.37 -17.56 26.51
CA TRP A 154 17.32 -17.30 25.42
C TRP A 154 16.71 -16.42 24.32
N SER A 155 15.45 -16.63 23.96
CA SER A 155 14.71 -15.76 23.03
C SER A 155 14.60 -14.33 23.56
N VAL A 156 14.38 -14.17 24.87
CA VAL A 156 14.38 -12.85 25.53
C VAL A 156 15.76 -12.20 25.43
N LYS A 157 16.83 -12.95 25.69
CA LYS A 157 18.20 -12.45 25.55
C LYS A 157 18.48 -11.97 24.12
N ASP A 158 18.15 -12.77 23.11
CA ASP A 158 18.38 -12.43 21.71
C ASP A 158 17.60 -11.18 21.29
N ALA A 159 16.34 -11.05 21.74
CA ALA A 159 15.53 -9.87 21.49
C ALA A 159 16.14 -8.60 22.11
N LEU A 160 16.65 -8.68 23.34
CA LEU A 160 17.29 -7.56 24.03
C LEU A 160 18.60 -7.14 23.35
N GLU A 161 19.40 -8.11 22.90
CA GLU A 161 20.64 -7.86 22.16
C GLU A 161 20.34 -7.17 20.81
N ALA A 162 19.36 -7.67 20.06
CA ALA A 162 18.89 -7.05 18.83
C ALA A 162 18.40 -5.61 19.04
N ALA A 163 17.63 -5.36 20.10
CA ALA A 163 17.15 -4.03 20.46
C ALA A 163 18.30 -3.07 20.81
N TYR A 164 19.29 -3.54 21.58
CA TYR A 164 20.47 -2.76 21.95
C TYR A 164 21.30 -2.38 20.71
N GLU A 165 21.55 -3.33 19.82
CA GLU A 165 22.27 -3.07 18.57
C GLU A 165 21.54 -2.07 17.67
N ALA A 166 20.23 -2.25 17.51
CA ALA A 166 19.43 -1.35 16.69
C ALA A 166 19.46 0.08 17.24
N GLY A 167 19.38 0.25 18.56
CA GLY A 167 19.57 1.55 19.22
C GLY A 167 20.96 2.15 18.98
N ARG A 168 22.03 1.34 19.01
CA ARG A 168 23.38 1.80 18.68
C ARG A 168 23.53 2.23 17.23
N LYS A 169 22.93 1.50 16.29
CA LYS A 169 22.94 1.82 14.85
C LYS A 169 22.20 3.13 14.58
N ALA A 170 21.02 3.34 15.18
CA ALA A 170 20.24 4.57 15.05
C ALA A 170 21.05 5.82 15.50
N ARG A 171 21.81 5.72 16.60
CA ARG A 171 22.67 6.83 17.07
C ARG A 171 23.80 7.18 16.09
N LYS A 172 24.34 6.21 15.35
CA LYS A 172 25.40 6.45 14.37
C LYS A 172 24.90 7.14 13.09
N GLN A 173 23.63 6.95 12.74
CA GLN A 173 23.02 7.54 11.54
C GLN A 173 22.54 8.98 11.74
N GLY A 174 22.38 9.43 13.00
CA GLY A 174 22.00 10.80 13.35
C GLY A 174 23.18 11.74 13.67
N ARG A 175 24.41 11.34 13.33
CA ARG A 175 25.64 12.15 13.42
C ARG A 175 26.17 12.41 12.03
#